data_AF-A0A2I3SH26-F1
#
_entry.id   AF-A0A2I3SH26-F1
#
_cell.length_a   1.000
_cell.length_b   1.000
_cell.length_c   1.000
_cell.angle_alpha   90.00
_cell.angle_beta   90.00
_cell.angle_gamma   90.00
#
_symmetry.space_group_name_H-M   'P 1'
#
loop_
_entity.id
_entity.type
_entity.pdbx_description
1 polymer ?
#
loop_
_entity_poly.entity_id
_entity_poly.type
_entity_poly.pdbx_seq_one_letter_code
_entity_poly.pdbx_strand_id
1 'polypeptide(L)' 'MAPTKKGGEKKKEYIINIHKCIHGVGFKKRAPQALKEIRKLAMKEMGTPDVCIDTSLNKAV' A
#
# COMPACT_ATOMS: atom_id res chain seq x y z
N MET A 1 22.60 5.50 29.44
CA MET A 1 21.61 5.66 28.34
C MET A 1 21.40 4.30 27.70
N ALA A 2 20.19 3.75 27.74
CA ALA A 2 19.90 2.45 27.15
C ALA A 2 20.06 2.51 25.61
N PRO A 3 20.59 1.46 24.95
CA PRO A 3 20.69 1.43 23.51
C PRO A 3 19.28 1.40 22.91
N THR A 4 18.95 2.43 22.11
CA THR A 4 17.74 2.43 21.27
C THR A 4 17.87 1.28 20.29
N LYS A 5 17.04 0.23 20.44
CA LYS A 5 16.93 -0.84 19.44
C LYS A 5 16.63 -0.18 18.10
N LYS A 6 17.61 -0.13 17.18
CA LYS A 6 17.35 0.17 15.77
C LYS A 6 16.37 -0.90 15.30
N GLY A 7 15.12 -0.50 15.08
CA GLY A 7 14.10 -1.40 14.55
C GLY A 7 14.64 -1.95 13.24
N GLY A 8 14.89 -3.26 13.18
CA GLY A 8 15.38 -3.90 11.98
C GLY A 8 14.40 -3.67 10.83
N GLU A 9 14.93 -3.38 9.65
CA GLU A 9 14.13 -3.26 8.43
C GLU A 9 13.35 -4.56 8.20
N LYS A 10 12.02 -4.46 8.24
CA LYS A 10 11.13 -5.58 7.95
C LYS A 10 10.57 -5.40 6.55
N LYS A 11 10.99 -6.26 5.63
CA LYS A 11 10.41 -6.38 4.29
C LYS A 11 9.41 -7.52 4.29
N LYS A 12 8.24 -7.29 3.71
CA LYS A 12 7.17 -8.28 3.58
C LYS A 12 6.60 -8.18 2.18
N GLU A 13 6.30 -9.32 1.58
CA GLU A 13 5.65 -9.42 0.27
C GLU A 13 4.18 -9.78 0.47
N TYR A 14 3.30 -9.05 -0.21
CA TYR A 14 1.85 -9.21 -0.11
C TYR A 14 1.22 -9.25 -1.51
N ILE A 15 0.25 -10.13 -1.70
CA ILE A 15 -0.56 -10.19 -2.92
C ILE A 15 -1.85 -9.40 -2.69
N ILE A 16 -2.16 -8.47 -3.58
CA ILE A 16 -3.35 -7.61 -3.47
C ILE A 16 -4.34 -7.99 -4.58
N ASN A 17 -5.56 -8.33 -4.19
CA ASN A 17 -6.64 -8.58 -5.16
C ASN A 17 -7.30 -7.26 -5.58
N ILE A 18 -6.72 -6.61 -6.60
CA ILE A 18 -7.22 -5.32 -7.12
C ILE A 18 -8.62 -5.45 -7.74
N HIS A 19 -8.95 -6.59 -8.37
CA HIS A 19 -10.24 -6.80 -9.01
C HIS A 19 -11.42 -6.63 -8.03
N LYS A 20 -11.28 -7.16 -6.81
CA LYS A 20 -12.29 -6.98 -5.75
C LYS A 20 -12.41 -5.51 -5.31
N CYS A 21 -11.31 -4.77 -5.26
CA CYS A 21 -11.28 -3.36 -4.86
C CYS A 21 -11.93 -2.41 -5.87
N ILE A 22 -11.87 -2.74 -7.17
CA ILE A 22 -12.41 -1.91 -8.25
C ILE A 22 -13.79 -2.39 -8.75
N HIS A 23 -14.36 -3.41 -8.10
CA HIS A 23 -15.66 -3.95 -8.48
C HIS A 23 -16.76 -2.89 -8.32
N GLY A 24 -17.57 -2.68 -9.38
CA GLY A 24 -18.64 -1.66 -9.39
C GLY A 24 -18.14 -0.21 -9.51
N VAL A 25 -16.83 0.03 -9.62
CA VAL A 25 -16.27 1.37 -9.74
C VAL A 25 -16.29 1.82 -11.19
N GLY A 26 -16.78 3.04 -11.43
CA GLY A 26 -16.77 3.67 -12.75
C GLY A 26 -15.35 3.78 -13.31
N PHE A 27 -15.21 3.55 -14.62
CA PHE A 27 -13.91 3.35 -15.28
C PHE A 27 -12.85 4.40 -14.92
N LYS A 28 -13.21 5.70 -15.01
CA LYS A 28 -12.31 6.82 -14.70
C LYS A 28 -11.82 6.85 -13.24
N LYS A 29 -12.51 6.18 -12.33
CA LYS A 29 -12.19 6.16 -10.88
C LYS A 29 -11.47 4.87 -10.45
N ARG A 30 -11.27 3.89 -11.34
CA ARG A 30 -10.67 2.59 -10.98
C ARG A 30 -9.22 2.71 -10.49
N ALA A 31 -8.35 3.33 -11.28
CA ALA A 31 -6.95 3.54 -10.92
C ALA A 31 -6.78 4.34 -9.61
N PRO A 32 -7.41 5.53 -9.43
CA PRO A 32 -7.26 6.26 -8.17
C PRO A 32 -7.87 5.52 -6.96
N GLN A 33 -8.87 4.67 -7.17
CA GLN A 33 -9.42 3.84 -6.09
C GLN A 33 -8.50 2.67 -5.74
N ALA A 34 -7.89 2.01 -6.72
CA ALA A 34 -6.90 0.96 -6.49
C ALA A 34 -5.70 1.48 -5.68
N LEU A 35 -5.16 2.65 -6.02
CA LEU A 35 -4.07 3.28 -5.29
C LEU A 35 -4.43 3.61 -3.82
N LYS A 36 -5.67 4.06 -3.57
CA LYS A 36 -6.16 4.31 -2.21
C LYS A 36 -6.23 3.03 -1.38
N GLU A 37 -6.69 1.93 -1.96
CA GLU A 37 -6.75 0.64 -1.28
C GLU A 37 -5.36 0.06 -1.01
N ILE A 38 -4.41 0.21 -1.95
CA ILE A 38 -3.00 -0.18 -1.73
C ILE A 38 -2.40 0.58 -0.54
N ARG A 39 -2.62 1.90 -0.44
CA ARG A 39 -2.16 2.69 0.72
C ARG A 39 -2.80 2.22 2.01
N LYS A 40 -4.11 2.01 2.01
CA LYS A 40 -4.86 1.54 3.19
C LYS A 40 -4.36 0.19 3.68
N LEU A 41 -4.04 -0.73 2.76
CA LEU A 41 -3.46 -2.03 3.08
C LEU A 41 -2.07 -1.88 3.69
N ALA A 42 -1.19 -1.07 3.10
CA ALA A 42 0.14 -0.81 3.63
C ALA A 42 0.09 -0.18 5.04
N MET A 43 -0.79 0.80 5.26
CA MET A 43 -1.00 1.41 6.58
C MET A 43 -1.46 0.38 7.61
N LYS A 44 -2.36 -0.54 7.24
CA LYS A 44 -2.88 -1.58 8.13
C LYS A 44 -1.83 -2.64 8.47
N GLU A 45 -1.06 -3.10 7.49
CA GLU A 45 -0.08 -4.19 7.65
C GLU A 45 1.22 -3.72 8.33
N MET A 46 1.64 -2.48 8.07
CA MET A 46 2.88 -1.92 8.59
C MET A 46 2.64 -1.08 9.86
N GLY A 47 1.41 -0.63 10.12
CA GLY A 47 1.07 0.19 11.28
C GLY A 47 1.63 1.61 11.20
N THR A 48 2.09 2.05 10.03
CA THR A 48 2.65 3.39 9.82
C THR A 48 1.64 4.30 9.11
N PRO A 49 1.46 5.55 9.56
CA PRO A 49 0.54 6.48 8.92
C PRO A 49 1.08 7.03 7.60
N ASP A 50 2.40 7.14 7.47
CA ASP A 50 3.06 7.61 6.25
C ASP A 50 3.38 6.42 5.33
N VAL A 51 2.89 6.50 4.08
CA VAL A 51 3.05 5.46 3.06
C VAL A 51 3.34 6.11 1.71
N CYS A 52 4.58 5.93 1.25
CA CYS A 52 5.02 6.33 -0.07
C CYS A 52 4.87 5.15 -1.05
N ILE A 53 4.17 5.39 -2.17
CA ILE A 53 4.07 4.43 -3.28
C ILE A 53 5.18 4.75 -4.29
N ASP A 54 5.93 3.73 -4.70
CA ASP A 54 6.93 3.90 -5.75
C ASP A 54 6.30 4.18 -7.12
N THR A 55 7.02 4.93 -7.95
CA THR A 55 6.55 5.31 -9.29
C THR A 55 6.37 4.11 -10.23
N SER A 56 7.15 3.04 -10.06
CA SER A 56 7.02 1.80 -10.84
C SER A 56 5.71 1.08 -10.53
N LEU A 57 5.33 1.00 -9.24
CA LEU A 57 4.05 0.45 -8.82
C LEU A 57 2.89 1.27 -9.38
N ASN A 58 2.99 2.60 -9.35
CA ASN A 58 1.96 3.48 -9.90
C ASN A 58 1.76 3.34 -11.42
N LYS A 59 2.81 2.99 -12.17
CA LYS A 59 2.69 2.74 -13.63
C LYS A 59 2.02 1.39 -13.94
N ALA A 60 2.10 0.42 -13.04
CA ALA A 60 1.53 -0.91 -13.20
C ALA A 60 0.04 -0.99 -12.82
N VAL A 61 -0.48 0.02 -12.12
CA VAL A 61 -1.88 0.13 -11.63
C VAL A 61 -2.71 0.98 -12.58
#